data_AF-A0A0H2R3F9-F1
#
_entry.id   AF-A0A0H2R3F9-F1
#
_cell.length_a   1.000
_cell.length_b   1.000
_cell.length_c   1.000
_cell.angle_alpha   90.00
_cell.angle_beta   90.00
_cell.angle_gamma   90.00
#
_symmetry.space_group_name_H-M   'P 1'
#
loop_
_entity.id
_entity.type
_entity.pdbx_description
1 polymer ?
#
loop_
_entity_poly.entity_id
_entity_poly.type
_entity_poly.pdbx_seq_one_letter_code
_entity_poly.pdbx_strand_id
1 'polypeptide(L)'
;MIIPDDKSSPAAMENNDSDTSTLASGHELPPPPYAGLQDDRSAPASESNPNAGVRTDAPIYPRSRPAPPIPSSNFVVIKRTVDGITGSYVVDTQLRVPKIVSFCGAEGSEGANDESGLISGERPHLHLESTHGSIHADIWLVRGRGNSQLGQEVKSIRDDRALINVTTGHSVINTRLRCETEQPYILRCTSSHGAINVWLPPNFVGPVTISTVHGNVFFSPSVRSWCTTFSEVDNVRSCFIGDYEVAGFRSLNSWKGSILQLSTSTSSIRINSIEELSSESSNKEWPAQSWWNPFSWR
;
A
#
# COMPACT_ATOMS: atom_id res chain seq x y z
N MET A 1 -6.59 -5.36 66.14
CA MET A 1 -6.19 -6.72 65.71
C MET A 1 -5.28 -6.52 64.50
N ILE A 2 -4.03 -6.11 64.74
CA ILE A 2 -2.77 -6.90 64.73
C ILE A 2 -2.51 -7.56 63.36
N ILE A 3 -1.46 -7.04 62.69
CA ILE A 3 -0.82 -7.45 61.43
C ILE A 3 0.12 -8.65 61.69
N PRO A 4 0.43 -9.50 60.69
CA PRO A 4 1.76 -9.45 60.04
C PRO A 4 1.64 -9.59 58.49
N ASP A 5 2.33 -8.89 57.59
CA ASP A 5 3.77 -8.68 57.34
C ASP A 5 4.62 -9.96 57.17
N ASP A 6 5.00 -10.26 55.92
CA ASP A 6 6.21 -10.94 55.41
C ASP A 6 5.91 -11.43 53.96
N LYS A 7 6.80 -11.46 52.95
CA LYS A 7 8.26 -11.40 52.88
C LYS A 7 8.73 -11.17 51.42
N SER A 8 9.67 -10.25 51.26
CA SER A 8 10.91 -10.30 50.46
C SER A 8 11.04 -11.30 49.27
N SER A 9 11.41 -10.82 48.08
CA SER A 9 12.84 -10.66 47.68
C SER A 9 13.01 -10.16 46.23
N PRO A 10 14.03 -9.31 45.98
CA PRO A 10 14.45 -8.86 44.65
C PRO A 10 15.57 -9.75 44.08
N ALA A 11 15.55 -10.03 42.78
CA ALA A 11 16.68 -10.63 42.08
C ALA A 11 17.39 -9.57 41.26
N ALA A 12 18.55 -9.14 41.77
CA ALA A 12 19.59 -8.50 40.99
C ALA A 12 20.21 -9.54 40.04
N MET A 13 20.39 -9.18 38.76
CA MET A 13 21.41 -9.79 37.92
C MET A 13 22.38 -8.71 37.49
N GLU A 14 23.50 -8.72 38.21
CA GLU A 14 24.78 -8.11 37.89
C GLU A 14 25.43 -8.80 36.68
N ASN A 15 26.12 -7.96 35.90
CA ASN A 15 27.42 -8.18 35.25
C ASN A 15 27.54 -9.24 34.14
N ASN A 16 27.85 -8.76 32.94
CA ASN A 16 29.09 -9.16 32.28
C ASN A 16 29.51 -8.12 31.24
N ASP A 17 30.36 -7.19 31.68
CA ASP A 17 31.34 -6.54 30.83
C ASP A 17 32.32 -7.59 30.33
N SER A 18 32.52 -7.65 29.02
CA SER A 18 33.62 -8.37 28.40
C SER A 18 34.22 -7.48 27.33
N ASP A 19 35.06 -6.57 27.82
CA ASP A 19 36.13 -5.94 27.05
C ASP A 19 36.92 -7.01 26.30
N THR A 20 36.82 -7.02 24.97
CA THR A 20 37.83 -7.65 24.11
C THR A 20 38.26 -6.65 23.05
N SER A 21 39.15 -5.77 23.48
CA SER A 21 39.98 -4.93 22.62
C SER A 21 40.88 -5.84 21.78
N THR A 22 40.58 -5.97 20.49
CA THR A 22 41.52 -6.53 19.51
C THR A 22 41.94 -5.44 18.54
N LEU A 23 43.08 -4.83 18.86
CA LEU A 23 43.86 -3.96 17.99
C LEU A 23 44.37 -4.75 16.77
N ALA A 24 43.64 -4.71 15.66
CA ALA A 24 44.14 -5.17 14.37
C ALA A 24 44.83 -4.00 13.67
N SER A 25 46.15 -4.18 13.51
CA SER A 25 47.08 -3.27 12.83
C SER A 25 46.60 -2.90 11.43
N GLY A 26 46.77 -1.62 11.11
CA GLY A 26 46.57 -1.07 9.78
C GLY A 26 47.44 -1.75 8.74
N HIS A 27 46.81 -2.12 7.65
CA HIS A 27 47.47 -2.38 6.37
C HIS A 27 46.93 -1.33 5.40
N GLU A 28 47.62 -0.19 5.37
CA GLU A 28 47.39 0.92 4.45
C GLU A 28 47.69 0.43 3.03
N LEU A 29 46.64 0.21 2.23
CA LEU A 29 46.80 -0.11 0.82
C LEU A 29 47.23 1.16 0.08
N PRO A 30 48.23 1.08 -0.82
CA PRO A 30 48.63 2.23 -1.61
C PRO A 30 47.47 2.71 -2.49
N PRO A 31 47.32 4.04 -2.68
CA PRO A 31 46.28 4.58 -3.52
C PRO A 31 46.40 4.06 -4.96
N PRO A 32 45.28 3.79 -5.65
CA PRO A 32 45.31 3.38 -7.04
C PRO A 32 45.97 4.47 -7.91
N PRO A 33 46.76 4.08 -8.93
CA PRO A 33 47.37 5.03 -9.84
C PRO A 33 46.27 5.79 -10.60
N TYR A 34 46.26 7.12 -10.45
CA TYR A 34 45.46 8.02 -11.28
C TYR A 34 45.96 7.94 -12.72
N ALA A 35 45.26 7.15 -13.54
CA ALA A 35 45.50 7.09 -14.97
C ALA A 35 45.02 8.41 -15.61
N GLY A 36 45.96 9.03 -16.31
CA GLY A 36 45.90 10.30 -17.04
C GLY A 36 44.55 10.71 -17.62
N LEU A 37 44.19 11.94 -17.31
CA LEU A 37 43.39 12.81 -18.17
C LEU A 37 44.13 12.96 -19.51
N GLN A 38 43.60 12.33 -20.56
CA GLN A 38 43.86 12.76 -21.92
C GLN A 38 42.78 13.79 -22.29
N ASP A 39 43.20 15.05 -22.22
CA ASP A 39 42.61 16.13 -23.01
C ASP A 39 42.76 15.77 -24.49
N ASP A 40 41.66 15.51 -25.18
CA ASP A 40 41.62 15.70 -26.63
C ASP A 40 40.46 16.62 -27.00
N ARG A 41 40.86 17.87 -27.29
CA ARG A 41 40.06 18.89 -27.93
C ARG A 41 39.75 18.41 -29.35
N SER A 42 38.47 18.45 -29.74
CA SER A 42 38.07 19.02 -31.03
C SER A 42 36.56 19.26 -31.07
N ALA A 43 36.20 20.54 -31.07
CA ALA A 43 34.90 21.02 -31.52
C ALA A 43 34.70 20.74 -33.02
N PRO A 44 33.45 20.61 -33.47
CA PRO A 44 32.98 21.68 -34.34
C PRO A 44 31.63 22.23 -33.89
N ALA A 45 31.55 23.57 -33.92
CA ALA A 45 30.32 24.32 -33.81
C ALA A 45 29.42 24.02 -35.02
N SER A 46 28.21 23.54 -34.74
CA SER A 46 27.10 23.59 -35.68
C SER A 46 25.94 24.29 -34.98
N GLU A 47 25.81 25.58 -35.28
CA GLU A 47 24.63 26.37 -35.03
C GLU A 47 23.48 25.84 -35.90
N SER A 48 22.44 25.32 -35.26
CA SER A 48 21.10 25.31 -35.85
C SER A 48 20.04 25.34 -34.74
N ASN A 49 19.69 26.56 -34.36
CA ASN A 49 18.41 26.84 -33.74
C ASN A 49 17.34 26.74 -34.84
N PRO A 50 16.25 25.97 -34.65
CA PRO A 50 15.03 26.67 -34.29
C PRO A 50 14.11 25.84 -33.38
N ASN A 51 13.71 26.43 -32.26
CA ASN A 51 12.30 26.55 -31.87
C ASN A 51 11.44 25.28 -32.09
N ALA A 52 11.86 24.14 -31.54
CA ALA A 52 11.02 22.96 -31.44
C ALA A 52 10.09 23.16 -30.24
N GLY A 53 8.84 23.57 -30.52
CA GLY A 53 7.79 23.64 -29.52
C GLY A 53 7.73 22.32 -28.76
N VAL A 54 8.16 22.36 -27.51
CA VAL A 54 8.07 21.26 -26.55
C VAL A 54 6.59 20.95 -26.40
N ARG A 55 6.09 20.03 -27.23
CA ARG A 55 4.81 19.37 -26.99
C ARG A 55 5.06 18.54 -25.75
N THR A 56 4.64 19.08 -24.62
CA THR A 56 4.41 18.32 -23.40
C THR A 56 3.23 17.39 -23.71
N ASP A 57 3.49 16.34 -24.50
CA ASP A 57 2.59 15.23 -24.67
C ASP A 57 2.55 14.53 -23.32
N ALA A 58 1.63 14.98 -22.46
CA ALA A 58 1.34 14.30 -21.22
C ALA A 58 1.08 12.83 -21.57
N PRO A 59 1.70 11.87 -20.86
CA PRO A 59 1.54 10.45 -21.16
C PRO A 59 0.05 10.13 -21.22
N ILE A 60 -0.41 9.69 -22.41
CA ILE A 60 -1.79 9.28 -22.62
C ILE A 60 -1.95 7.93 -21.92
N TYR A 61 -2.27 7.97 -20.63
CA TYR A 61 -2.67 6.77 -19.92
C TYR A 61 -3.99 6.26 -20.54
N PRO A 62 -4.10 4.96 -20.85
CA PRO A 62 -5.34 4.40 -21.34
C PRO A 62 -6.46 4.74 -20.35
N ARG A 63 -7.56 5.31 -20.86
CA ARG A 63 -8.70 5.69 -20.02
C ARG A 63 -9.10 4.49 -19.17
N SER A 64 -9.19 4.70 -17.85
CA SER A 64 -9.69 3.71 -16.92
C SER A 64 -11.04 3.20 -17.44
N ARG A 65 -11.24 1.88 -17.44
CA ARG A 65 -12.57 1.29 -17.70
C ARG A 65 -13.58 1.96 -16.76
N PRO A 66 -14.84 2.17 -17.17
CA PRO A 66 -15.87 2.76 -16.32
C PRO A 66 -16.35 1.78 -15.25
N ALA A 67 -16.75 2.32 -14.10
CA ALA A 67 -17.23 1.58 -12.95
C ALA A 67 -18.37 0.62 -13.31
N PRO A 68 -18.38 -0.59 -12.72
CA PRO A 68 -19.51 -1.48 -12.88
C PRO A 68 -20.77 -0.77 -12.37
N PRO A 69 -21.94 -1.04 -12.96
CA PRO A 69 -23.21 -0.43 -12.55
C PRO A 69 -23.73 -1.04 -11.23
N ILE A 70 -22.90 -1.04 -10.19
CA ILE A 70 -23.24 -1.45 -8.82
C ILE A 70 -23.34 -0.22 -7.92
N PRO A 71 -24.20 -0.24 -6.89
CA PRO A 71 -24.31 0.87 -5.97
C PRO A 71 -22.98 1.22 -5.31
N SER A 72 -22.65 2.51 -5.28
CA SER A 72 -21.54 3.03 -4.49
C SER A 72 -21.83 2.89 -3.00
N SER A 73 -20.80 2.67 -2.22
CA SER A 73 -20.90 2.44 -0.78
C SER A 73 -19.78 3.17 -0.04
N ASN A 74 -19.97 3.37 1.26
CA ASN A 74 -18.96 3.93 2.15
C ASN A 74 -19.07 3.26 3.52
N PHE A 75 -17.94 3.12 4.21
CA PHE A 75 -17.80 2.46 5.50
C PHE A 75 -18.35 1.02 5.55
N VAL A 76 -18.09 0.25 4.50
CA VAL A 76 -18.50 -1.15 4.39
C VAL A 76 -17.58 -2.04 5.22
N VAL A 77 -18.17 -2.90 6.05
CA VAL A 77 -17.44 -3.90 6.85
C VAL A 77 -18.02 -5.27 6.55
N ILE A 78 -17.19 -6.19 6.05
CA ILE A 78 -17.55 -7.59 5.79
C ILE A 78 -16.54 -8.47 6.51
N LYS A 79 -17.04 -9.26 7.47
CA LYS A 79 -16.24 -10.24 8.20
C LYS A 79 -16.80 -11.64 7.97
N ARG A 80 -15.94 -12.60 7.66
CA ARG A 80 -16.28 -14.02 7.50
C ARG A 80 -15.25 -14.88 8.20
N THR A 81 -15.65 -15.94 8.90
CA THR A 81 -14.67 -16.82 9.55
C THR A 81 -14.16 -17.88 8.57
N VAL A 82 -15.07 -18.62 7.95
CA VAL A 82 -14.75 -19.77 7.09
C VAL A 82 -14.80 -19.39 5.61
N ASP A 83 -15.81 -18.63 5.23
CA ASP A 83 -16.09 -18.32 3.83
C ASP A 83 -15.14 -17.26 3.26
N GLY A 84 -14.78 -17.45 1.99
CA GLY A 84 -14.08 -16.43 1.20
C GLY A 84 -14.97 -15.21 0.96
N ILE A 85 -14.33 -14.08 0.63
CA ILE A 85 -15.00 -12.85 0.21
C ILE A 85 -14.65 -12.62 -1.24
N THR A 86 -15.64 -12.69 -2.13
CA THR A 86 -15.46 -12.42 -3.55
C THR A 86 -16.48 -11.37 -3.99
N GLY A 87 -16.02 -10.32 -4.67
CA GLY A 87 -16.93 -9.29 -5.18
C GLY A 87 -16.25 -8.06 -5.76
N SER A 88 -17.06 -7.22 -6.37
CA SER A 88 -16.68 -5.87 -6.80
C SER A 88 -17.26 -4.84 -5.84
N TYR A 89 -16.48 -3.82 -5.50
CA TYR A 89 -16.85 -2.80 -4.54
C TYR A 89 -16.63 -1.42 -5.15
N VAL A 90 -17.69 -0.62 -5.25
CA VAL A 90 -17.57 0.81 -5.60
C VAL A 90 -17.59 1.61 -4.31
N VAL A 91 -16.47 2.27 -4.01
CA VAL A 91 -16.29 3.06 -2.80
C VAL A 91 -16.34 4.54 -3.16
N ASP A 92 -17.28 5.26 -2.55
CA ASP A 92 -17.43 6.72 -2.67
C ASP A 92 -17.25 7.37 -1.31
N THR A 93 -16.12 8.05 -1.07
CA THR A 93 -15.86 8.67 0.25
C THR A 93 -16.77 9.85 0.56
N GLN A 94 -17.40 10.45 -0.46
CA GLN A 94 -18.33 11.55 -0.28
C GLN A 94 -19.75 11.07 0.02
N LEU A 95 -20.01 9.77 -0.09
CA LEU A 95 -21.31 9.19 0.22
C LEU A 95 -21.56 9.30 1.73
N ARG A 96 -22.56 10.10 2.09
CA ARG A 96 -23.01 10.25 3.47
C ARG A 96 -23.79 9.02 3.88
N VAL A 97 -23.23 8.28 4.83
CA VAL A 97 -23.92 7.18 5.49
C VAL A 97 -24.73 7.73 6.66
N PRO A 98 -26.06 7.50 6.72
CA PRO A 98 -26.86 7.91 7.87
C PRO A 98 -26.28 7.35 9.17
N LYS A 99 -26.22 8.18 10.23
CA LYS A 99 -25.66 7.76 11.53
C LYS A 99 -26.34 6.51 12.10
N ILE A 100 -27.64 6.32 11.81
CA ILE A 100 -28.42 5.17 12.30
C ILE A 100 -27.89 3.81 11.85
N VAL A 101 -27.19 3.73 10.72
CA VAL A 101 -26.56 2.47 10.26
C VAL A 101 -25.07 2.37 10.62
N SER A 102 -24.52 3.39 11.30
CA SER A 102 -23.09 3.42 11.68
C SER A 102 -22.78 2.70 12.99
N PHE A 103 -23.80 2.23 13.72
CA PHE A 103 -23.67 1.67 15.07
C PHE A 103 -23.16 0.22 15.15
N CYS A 104 -22.94 -0.47 14.02
CA CYS A 104 -22.70 -1.92 14.05
C CYS A 104 -21.24 -2.39 14.13
N GLY A 105 -20.25 -1.60 14.57
CA GLY A 105 -18.94 -2.27 14.80
C GLY A 105 -17.67 -1.49 15.06
N ALA A 106 -17.68 -0.26 15.60
CA ALA A 106 -16.42 0.43 15.90
C ALA A 106 -16.40 1.24 17.21
N GLU A 107 -17.45 1.20 18.04
CA GLU A 107 -17.51 2.03 19.26
C GLU A 107 -16.84 1.40 20.51
N GLY A 108 -15.88 0.47 20.35
CA GLY A 108 -15.47 -0.37 21.49
C GLY A 108 -14.03 -0.86 21.55
N SER A 109 -13.06 -0.22 20.91
CA SER A 109 -11.64 -0.51 21.18
C SER A 109 -10.87 0.72 21.66
N GLU A 110 -11.44 1.46 22.61
CA GLU A 110 -10.63 2.28 23.51
C GLU A 110 -9.77 1.34 24.36
N GLY A 111 -8.49 1.16 24.00
CA GLY A 111 -7.50 0.59 24.93
C GLY A 111 -6.67 -0.60 24.46
N ALA A 112 -6.89 -1.14 23.25
CA ALA A 112 -5.90 -2.03 22.66
C ALA A 112 -4.89 -1.16 21.90
N ASN A 113 -3.71 -0.97 22.49
CA ASN A 113 -2.53 -0.46 21.79
C ASN A 113 -2.20 -1.45 20.68
N ASP A 114 -2.87 -1.33 19.55
CA ASP A 114 -2.53 -2.09 18.37
C ASP A 114 -1.13 -1.61 17.93
N GLU A 115 -0.13 -2.44 18.25
CA GLU A 115 1.30 -2.30 17.93
C GLU A 115 1.55 -2.09 16.41
N SER A 116 0.51 -2.26 15.59
CA SER A 116 0.49 -2.04 14.14
C SER A 116 0.72 -0.59 13.70
N GLY A 117 0.89 0.37 14.63
CA GLY A 117 1.32 1.74 14.32
C GLY A 117 0.32 2.50 13.43
N LEU A 118 -0.94 2.06 13.41
CA LEU A 118 -2.01 2.72 12.67
C LEU A 118 -2.16 4.13 13.22
N ILE A 119 -2.35 5.11 12.33
CA ILE A 119 -2.88 6.43 12.68
C ILE A 119 -4.22 6.18 13.35
N SER A 120 -4.19 6.17 14.68
CA SER A 120 -5.17 5.55 15.56
C SER A 120 -6.53 6.25 15.42
N GLY A 121 -7.56 5.52 14.99
CA GLY A 121 -8.97 5.95 15.10
C GLY A 121 -9.74 6.22 13.81
N GLU A 122 -9.13 6.15 12.62
CA GLU A 122 -9.89 6.36 11.37
C GLU A 122 -10.71 5.11 10.98
N ARG A 123 -12.03 5.30 10.81
CA ARG A 123 -12.94 4.25 10.33
C ARG A 123 -12.62 3.93 8.85
N PRO A 124 -12.29 2.68 8.48
CA PRO A 124 -12.05 2.33 7.10
C PRO A 124 -13.32 2.50 6.25
N HIS A 125 -13.14 2.99 5.03
CA HIS A 125 -14.20 3.12 4.03
C HIS A 125 -14.61 1.75 3.48
N LEU A 126 -13.67 0.80 3.47
CA LEU A 126 -13.90 -0.60 3.15
C LEU A 126 -13.02 -1.48 4.04
N HIS A 127 -13.63 -2.40 4.79
CA HIS A 127 -12.95 -3.39 5.62
C HIS A 127 -13.44 -4.78 5.24
N LEU A 128 -12.55 -5.57 4.64
CA LEU A 128 -12.80 -6.96 4.28
C LEU A 128 -11.92 -7.86 5.16
N GLU A 129 -12.54 -8.80 5.86
CA GLU A 129 -11.83 -9.68 6.79
C GLU A 129 -12.31 -11.13 6.61
N SER A 130 -11.38 -12.04 6.34
CA SER A 130 -11.68 -13.48 6.36
C SER A 130 -10.62 -14.32 7.05
N THR A 131 -10.96 -15.08 8.09
CA THR A 131 -9.97 -15.87 8.84
C THR A 131 -9.37 -16.99 7.98
N HIS A 132 -10.22 -17.80 7.35
CA HIS A 132 -9.80 -18.97 6.56
C HIS A 132 -10.10 -18.85 5.07
N GLY A 133 -10.98 -17.95 4.67
CA GLY A 133 -11.41 -17.77 3.29
C GLY A 133 -10.51 -16.83 2.50
N SER A 134 -10.34 -17.10 1.20
CA SER A 134 -9.63 -16.20 0.30
C SER A 134 -10.44 -14.93 0.04
N ILE A 135 -9.74 -13.81 -0.17
CA ILE A 135 -10.38 -12.53 -0.52
C ILE A 135 -10.03 -12.20 -1.97
N HIS A 136 -11.04 -12.08 -2.82
CA HIS A 136 -10.94 -11.67 -4.21
C HIS A 136 -11.79 -10.41 -4.42
N ALA A 137 -11.15 -9.24 -4.30
CA ALA A 137 -11.83 -7.96 -4.33
C ALA A 137 -11.39 -7.13 -5.56
N ASP A 138 -12.37 -6.67 -6.35
CA ASP A 138 -12.17 -5.64 -7.38
C ASP A 138 -12.76 -4.32 -6.89
N ILE A 139 -11.88 -3.42 -6.44
CA ILE A 139 -12.24 -2.20 -5.73
C ILE A 139 -12.11 -1.03 -6.67
N TRP A 140 -13.17 -0.23 -6.73
CA TRP A 140 -13.31 0.94 -7.57
C TRP A 140 -13.46 2.15 -6.67
N LEU A 141 -12.43 2.99 -6.63
CA LEU A 141 -12.49 4.28 -5.95
C LEU A 141 -13.10 5.29 -6.91
N VAL A 142 -14.30 5.73 -6.57
CA VAL A 142 -14.99 6.82 -7.24
C VAL A 142 -15.05 8.00 -6.29
N ARG A 143 -14.86 9.20 -6.82
CA ARG A 143 -15.20 10.41 -6.09
C ARG A 143 -16.61 10.76 -6.48
N GLY A 144 -17.53 10.76 -5.51
CA GLY A 144 -18.84 11.32 -5.74
C GLY A 144 -18.69 12.70 -6.37
N ARG A 145 -19.49 13.00 -7.39
CA ARG A 145 -19.75 14.39 -7.76
C ARG A 145 -20.63 14.95 -6.65
N GLY A 146 -20.08 15.09 -5.45
CA GLY A 146 -20.80 15.67 -4.34
C GLY A 146 -21.36 16.99 -4.84
N ASN A 147 -22.68 17.10 -4.84
CA ASN A 147 -23.37 18.37 -4.92
C ASN A 147 -22.81 19.18 -3.75
N SER A 148 -21.72 19.91 -4.00
CA SER A 148 -21.06 20.74 -3.00
C SER A 148 -22.08 21.80 -2.67
N GLN A 149 -22.90 21.53 -1.66
CA GLN A 149 -23.92 22.45 -1.22
C GLN A 149 -23.19 23.72 -0.83
N LEU A 150 -23.61 24.81 -1.48
CA LEU A 150 -23.06 26.15 -1.29
C LEU A 150 -23.02 26.43 0.22
N GLY A 151 -21.82 26.56 0.80
CA GLY A 151 -21.65 26.96 2.20
C GLY A 151 -21.11 25.91 3.18
N GLN A 152 -20.78 24.69 2.74
CA GLN A 152 -20.06 23.77 3.61
C GLN A 152 -18.55 23.94 3.45
N GLU A 153 -17.84 24.19 4.56
CA GLU A 153 -16.37 24.17 4.60
C GLU A 153 -15.88 22.86 4.02
N VAL A 154 -15.26 22.95 2.85
CA VAL A 154 -14.56 21.85 2.22
C VAL A 154 -13.37 21.56 3.12
N LYS A 155 -13.49 20.55 3.99
CA LYS A 155 -12.29 19.90 4.54
C LYS A 155 -11.37 19.66 3.36
N SER A 156 -10.14 20.18 3.46
CA SER A 156 -9.16 20.16 2.38
C SER A 156 -9.18 18.79 1.71
N ILE A 157 -9.37 18.79 0.39
CA ILE A 157 -9.42 17.58 -0.47
C ILE A 157 -8.23 16.64 -0.21
N ARG A 158 -7.13 17.18 0.31
CA ARG A 158 -5.87 16.48 0.57
C ARG A 158 -5.84 15.74 1.92
N ASP A 159 -6.87 15.90 2.75
CA ASP A 159 -6.96 15.25 4.06
C ASP A 159 -7.99 14.10 4.07
N ASP A 160 -8.77 13.91 2.99
CA ASP A 160 -9.78 12.85 2.87
C ASP A 160 -9.26 11.65 2.06
N ARG A 161 -8.37 10.87 2.66
CA ARG A 161 -7.85 9.65 2.06
C ARG A 161 -8.86 8.51 2.21
N ALA A 162 -9.11 7.79 1.11
CA ALA A 162 -9.90 6.56 1.19
C ALA A 162 -9.09 5.47 1.91
N LEU A 163 -9.54 5.03 3.08
CA LEU A 163 -8.91 3.95 3.84
C LEU A 163 -9.55 2.60 3.50
N ILE A 164 -8.77 1.69 2.91
CA ILE A 164 -9.18 0.34 2.52
C ILE A 164 -8.34 -0.67 3.30
N ASN A 165 -9.00 -1.52 4.08
CA ASN A 165 -8.38 -2.61 4.81
C ASN A 165 -8.85 -3.97 4.27
N VAL A 166 -7.91 -4.84 3.96
CA VAL A 166 -8.15 -6.21 3.52
C VAL A 166 -7.28 -7.15 4.36
N THR A 167 -7.91 -8.01 5.15
CA THR A 167 -7.20 -8.86 6.11
C THR A 167 -7.63 -10.31 5.97
N THR A 168 -6.67 -11.23 5.99
CA THR A 168 -6.95 -12.66 6.14
C THR A 168 -6.01 -13.35 7.11
N GLY A 169 -6.42 -14.45 7.73
CA GLY A 169 -5.53 -15.22 8.58
C GLY A 169 -4.66 -16.17 7.75
N HIS A 170 -5.31 -17.05 6.99
CA HIS A 170 -4.64 -18.21 6.41
C HIS A 170 -4.68 -18.28 4.88
N SER A 171 -5.33 -17.32 4.22
CA SER A 171 -5.69 -17.45 2.82
C SER A 171 -5.09 -16.37 1.92
N VAL A 172 -5.34 -16.48 0.63
CA VAL A 172 -4.80 -15.55 -0.38
C VAL A 172 -5.65 -14.28 -0.42
N ILE A 173 -4.97 -13.13 -0.49
CA ILE A 173 -5.58 -11.84 -0.85
C ILE A 173 -5.27 -11.58 -2.32
N ASN A 174 -6.31 -11.39 -3.12
CA ASN A 174 -6.25 -10.90 -4.49
C ASN A 174 -7.06 -9.61 -4.59
N THR A 175 -6.38 -8.46 -4.55
CA THR A 175 -7.03 -7.15 -4.53
C THR A 175 -6.63 -6.34 -5.74
N ARG A 176 -7.62 -6.01 -6.58
CA ARG A 176 -7.46 -5.10 -7.70
C ARG A 176 -8.00 -3.75 -7.30
N LEU A 177 -7.19 -2.71 -7.45
CA LEU A 177 -7.61 -1.36 -7.16
C LEU A 177 -7.66 -0.54 -8.45
N ARG A 178 -8.82 0.04 -8.70
CA ARG A 178 -9.09 0.95 -9.81
C ARG A 178 -9.42 2.31 -9.23
N CYS A 179 -8.86 3.34 -9.82
CA CYS A 179 -9.13 4.72 -9.45
C CYS A 179 -9.59 5.45 -10.71
N GLU A 180 -10.84 5.90 -10.71
CA GLU A 180 -11.34 6.79 -11.78
C GLU A 180 -10.99 8.25 -11.51
N THR A 181 -10.50 8.53 -10.30
CA THR A 181 -10.26 9.89 -9.81
C THR A 181 -8.88 9.99 -9.18
N GLU A 182 -8.39 11.22 -9.01
CA GLU A 182 -7.11 11.52 -8.33
C GLU A 182 -7.24 11.49 -6.80
N GLN A 183 -8.24 10.79 -6.27
CA GLN A 183 -8.42 10.68 -4.82
C GLN A 183 -7.28 9.86 -4.19
N PRO A 184 -6.56 10.41 -3.20
CA PRO A 184 -5.55 9.65 -2.49
C PRO A 184 -6.19 8.58 -1.60
N TYR A 185 -5.49 7.46 -1.40
CA TYR A 185 -6.00 6.33 -0.65
C TYR A 185 -4.90 5.63 0.16
N ILE A 186 -5.31 4.90 1.19
CA ILE A 186 -4.45 4.00 1.95
C ILE A 186 -4.99 2.60 1.73
N LEU A 187 -4.22 1.75 1.01
CA LEU A 187 -4.55 0.34 0.84
C LEU A 187 -3.69 -0.49 1.79
N ARG A 188 -4.35 -1.18 2.72
CA ARG A 188 -3.72 -2.11 3.67
C ARG A 188 -4.14 -3.53 3.36
N CYS A 189 -3.18 -4.39 3.07
CA CYS A 189 -3.41 -5.83 2.92
C CYS A 189 -2.57 -6.58 3.95
N THR A 190 -3.21 -7.37 4.82
CA THR A 190 -2.52 -8.16 5.85
C THR A 190 -2.92 -9.63 5.77
N SER A 191 -1.95 -10.53 5.74
CA SER A 191 -2.20 -11.98 5.74
C SER A 191 -1.21 -12.72 6.62
N SER A 192 -1.65 -13.47 7.64
CA SER A 192 -0.67 -14.19 8.48
C SER A 192 0.09 -15.25 7.68
N HIS A 193 -0.59 -16.04 6.84
CA HIS A 193 0.07 -17.16 6.13
C HIS A 193 -0.13 -17.22 4.62
N GLY A 194 -1.05 -16.43 4.07
CA GLY A 194 -1.36 -16.53 2.64
C GLY A 194 -0.74 -15.43 1.80
N ALA A 195 -0.67 -15.69 0.51
CA ALA A 195 -0.06 -14.78 -0.45
C ALA A 195 -0.89 -13.52 -0.62
N ILE A 196 -0.23 -12.40 -0.89
CA ILE A 196 -0.88 -11.13 -1.18
C ILE A 196 -0.55 -10.75 -2.61
N ASN A 197 -1.57 -10.68 -3.46
CA ASN A 197 -1.46 -10.17 -4.82
C ASN A 197 -2.27 -8.88 -4.94
N VAL A 198 -1.59 -7.77 -5.23
CA VAL A 198 -2.22 -6.47 -5.43
C VAL A 198 -1.99 -6.00 -6.86
N TRP A 199 -3.05 -5.49 -7.50
CA TRP A 199 -2.97 -4.80 -8.78
C TRP A 199 -3.28 -3.33 -8.56
N LEU A 200 -2.28 -2.48 -8.81
CA LEU A 200 -2.36 -1.04 -8.62
C LEU A 200 -2.80 -0.35 -9.92
N PRO A 201 -3.46 0.80 -9.82
CA PRO A 201 -3.73 1.64 -10.98
C PRO A 201 -2.42 2.27 -11.49
N PRO A 202 -2.32 2.58 -12.79
CA PRO A 202 -1.10 3.11 -13.42
C PRO A 202 -0.76 4.55 -13.02
N ASN A 203 -1.64 5.22 -12.30
CA ASN A 203 -1.41 6.54 -11.74
C ASN A 203 -1.02 6.49 -10.25
N PHE A 204 -0.77 5.30 -9.69
CA PHE A 204 -0.30 5.21 -8.31
C PHE A 204 1.08 5.84 -8.17
N VAL A 205 1.16 6.86 -7.32
CA VAL A 205 2.41 7.47 -6.88
C VAL A 205 2.36 7.53 -5.37
N GLY A 206 3.36 6.97 -4.69
CA GLY A 206 3.41 7.00 -3.24
C GLY A 206 4.33 5.98 -2.58
N PRO A 207 4.52 6.12 -1.25
CA PRO A 207 5.31 5.21 -0.46
C PRO A 207 4.60 3.85 -0.32
N VAL A 208 5.42 2.81 -0.28
CA VAL A 208 5.02 1.43 -0.12
C VAL A 208 5.82 0.82 1.02
N THR A 209 5.13 0.25 1.99
CA THR A 209 5.72 -0.49 3.11
C THR A 209 5.35 -1.95 2.97
N ILE A 210 6.35 -2.82 2.95
CA ILE A 210 6.19 -4.26 2.75
C ILE A 210 6.88 -4.98 3.90
N SER A 211 6.14 -5.78 4.65
CA SER A 211 6.68 -6.61 5.74
C SER A 211 6.47 -8.09 5.42
N THR A 212 7.54 -8.88 5.45
CA THR A 212 7.47 -10.34 5.24
C THR A 212 8.51 -11.12 6.03
N VAL A 213 8.12 -11.90 7.04
CA VAL A 213 9.08 -12.65 7.89
C VAL A 213 9.74 -13.80 7.12
N HIS A 214 8.94 -14.59 6.41
CA HIS A 214 9.36 -15.74 5.63
C HIS A 214 8.68 -15.71 4.27
N GLY A 215 9.18 -14.88 3.37
CA GLY A 215 8.56 -14.73 2.07
C GLY A 215 9.42 -13.96 1.08
N ASN A 216 8.89 -13.87 -0.14
CA ASN A 216 9.54 -13.15 -1.23
C ASN A 216 8.61 -12.03 -1.70
N VAL A 217 9.20 -10.89 -2.03
CA VAL A 217 8.49 -9.74 -2.59
C VAL A 217 8.80 -9.65 -4.07
N PHE A 218 7.75 -9.66 -4.89
CA PHE A 218 7.84 -9.54 -6.33
C PHE A 218 7.15 -8.27 -6.82
N PHE A 219 7.88 -7.45 -7.55
CA PHE A 219 7.33 -6.38 -8.37
C PHE A 219 7.27 -6.86 -9.82
N SER A 220 6.13 -6.65 -10.46
CA SER A 220 6.01 -6.86 -11.91
C SER A 220 6.97 -5.93 -12.68
N PRO A 221 7.31 -6.24 -13.95
CA PRO A 221 8.25 -5.43 -14.71
C PRO A 221 7.86 -3.95 -14.80
N SER A 222 6.57 -3.66 -15.00
CA SER A 222 6.08 -2.27 -15.06
C SER A 222 6.16 -1.61 -13.69
N VAL A 223 5.89 -2.35 -12.61
CA VAL A 223 6.02 -1.78 -11.26
C VAL A 223 7.48 -1.61 -10.84
N ARG A 224 8.39 -2.43 -11.37
CA ARG A 224 9.80 -2.39 -11.00
C ARG A 224 10.55 -1.21 -11.63
N SER A 225 10.19 -0.82 -12.85
CA SER A 225 10.92 0.20 -13.63
C SER A 225 10.86 1.61 -13.00
N TRP A 226 9.83 1.89 -12.21
CA TRP A 226 9.61 3.17 -11.51
C TRP A 226 9.55 3.03 -9.97
N CYS A 227 10.04 1.93 -9.41
CA CYS A 227 10.07 1.71 -7.96
C CYS A 227 11.48 1.99 -7.41
N THR A 228 11.56 2.88 -6.42
CA THR A 228 12.80 3.20 -5.70
C THR A 228 12.73 2.61 -4.30
N THR A 229 13.68 1.74 -3.95
CA THR A 229 13.76 1.17 -2.59
C THR A 229 14.67 2.05 -1.72
N PHE A 230 14.17 2.49 -0.56
CA PHE A 230 14.91 3.33 0.38
C PHE A 230 15.62 2.52 1.46
N SER A 231 14.96 1.49 1.99
CA SER A 231 15.52 0.65 3.05
C SER A 231 14.89 -0.74 3.07
N GLU A 232 15.65 -1.69 3.62
CA GLU A 232 15.20 -3.04 3.94
C GLU A 232 15.86 -3.44 5.25
N VAL A 233 15.09 -3.37 6.34
CA VAL A 233 15.57 -3.60 7.72
C VAL A 233 14.53 -4.45 8.44
N ASP A 234 14.96 -5.46 9.18
CA ASP A 234 14.09 -6.34 9.98
C ASP A 234 12.89 -6.89 9.21
N ASN A 235 13.13 -7.38 7.98
CA ASN A 235 12.10 -7.90 7.08
C ASN A 235 11.04 -6.88 6.63
N VAL A 236 11.29 -5.59 6.87
CA VAL A 236 10.47 -4.47 6.40
C VAL A 236 11.21 -3.75 5.28
N ARG A 237 10.66 -3.81 4.07
CA ARG A 237 11.11 -3.05 2.91
C ARG A 237 10.27 -1.79 2.77
N SER A 238 10.95 -0.64 2.76
CA SER A 238 10.36 0.66 2.45
C SER A 238 10.77 1.10 1.06
N CYS A 239 9.80 1.30 0.18
CA CYS A 239 10.02 1.80 -1.17
C CYS A 239 9.03 2.89 -1.54
N PHE A 240 9.22 3.48 -2.72
CA PHE A 240 8.35 4.48 -3.31
C PHE A 240 8.13 4.13 -4.77
N ILE A 241 6.87 4.15 -5.21
CA ILE A 241 6.51 3.96 -6.61
C ILE A 241 6.26 5.34 -7.23
N GLY A 242 6.95 5.63 -8.33
CA GLY A 242 6.96 6.92 -9.02
C GLY A 242 8.19 7.77 -8.68
N ASP A 243 8.17 9.02 -9.15
CA ASP A 243 9.22 10.00 -8.88
C ASP A 243 8.96 10.71 -7.55
N TYR A 244 9.73 10.35 -6.52
CA TYR A 244 9.55 10.87 -5.17
C TYR A 244 9.98 12.35 -5.02
N GLU A 245 10.88 12.84 -5.89
CA GLU A 245 11.33 14.24 -5.86
C GLU A 245 10.25 15.15 -6.45
N VAL A 246 9.72 14.79 -7.62
CA VAL A 246 8.62 15.51 -8.28
C VAL A 246 7.35 15.46 -7.43
N ALA A 247 7.09 14.33 -6.77
CA ALA A 247 5.96 14.18 -5.87
C ALA A 247 6.11 14.97 -4.55
N GLY A 248 7.31 15.50 -4.24
CA GLY A 248 7.58 16.22 -3.00
C GLY A 248 7.54 15.32 -1.76
N PHE A 249 7.87 14.03 -1.89
CA PHE A 249 7.94 13.13 -0.76
C PHE A 249 9.16 13.47 0.11
N ARG A 250 8.89 13.78 1.39
CA ARG A 250 9.91 14.10 2.40
C ARG A 250 9.84 13.19 3.62
N SER A 251 8.62 12.86 4.04
CA SER A 251 8.35 11.95 5.15
C SER A 251 6.97 11.33 5.00
N LEU A 252 6.75 10.17 5.63
CA LEU A 252 5.44 9.50 5.64
C LEU A 252 4.37 10.36 6.32
N ASN A 253 4.73 11.09 7.39
CA ASN A 253 3.80 11.92 8.15
C ASN A 253 3.31 13.15 7.38
N SER A 254 4.14 13.69 6.48
CA SER A 254 3.79 14.83 5.63
C SER A 254 3.16 14.42 4.30
N TRP A 255 3.13 13.12 4.00
CA TRP A 255 2.67 12.62 2.71
C TRP A 255 1.14 12.68 2.60
N LYS A 256 0.65 13.31 1.53
CA LYS A 256 -0.77 13.55 1.26
C LYS A 256 -1.34 12.68 0.13
N GLY A 257 -0.47 11.97 -0.60
CA GLY A 257 -0.88 11.09 -1.68
C GLY A 257 -1.30 9.71 -1.18
N SER A 258 -1.31 8.74 -2.10
CA SER A 258 -1.70 7.37 -1.79
C SER A 258 -0.59 6.60 -1.07
N ILE A 259 -0.95 5.64 -0.23
CA ILE A 259 -0.04 4.80 0.56
C ILE A 259 -0.44 3.34 0.35
N LEU A 260 0.56 2.47 0.21
CA LEU A 260 0.38 1.03 0.15
C LEU A 260 1.10 0.37 1.33
N GLN A 261 0.38 -0.45 2.09
CA GLN A 261 0.95 -1.20 3.21
C GLN A 261 0.58 -2.68 3.08
N LEU A 262 1.60 -3.52 2.98
CA LEU A 262 1.44 -4.97 2.77
C LEU A 262 2.19 -5.70 3.87
N SER A 263 1.55 -6.66 4.53
CA SER A 263 2.18 -7.41 5.61
C SER A 263 1.81 -8.89 5.54
N THR A 264 2.79 -9.78 5.60
CA THR A 264 2.55 -11.22 5.75
C THR A 264 3.61 -11.90 6.60
N SER A 265 3.30 -13.00 7.29
CA SER A 265 4.33 -13.72 8.05
C SER A 265 5.06 -14.73 7.18
N THR A 266 4.36 -15.55 6.39
CA THR A 266 4.98 -16.73 5.75
C THR A 266 4.73 -16.90 4.26
N SER A 267 4.41 -15.82 3.54
CA SER A 267 4.04 -15.92 2.13
C SER A 267 4.67 -14.87 1.23
N SER A 268 4.49 -15.05 -0.07
CA SER A 268 4.94 -14.11 -1.08
C SER A 268 3.97 -12.93 -1.23
N ILE A 269 4.54 -11.75 -1.45
CA ILE A 269 3.81 -10.55 -1.81
C ILE A 269 4.11 -10.23 -3.27
N ARG A 270 3.08 -9.99 -4.08
CA ARG A 270 3.18 -9.58 -5.48
C ARG A 270 2.46 -8.26 -5.70
N ILE A 271 3.18 -7.30 -6.26
CA ILE A 271 2.63 -5.99 -6.64
C ILE A 271 2.72 -5.89 -8.16
N ASN A 272 1.57 -5.69 -8.78
CA ASN A 272 1.40 -5.69 -10.24
C ASN A 272 0.73 -4.39 -10.70
N SER A 273 0.90 -4.05 -11.98
CA SER A 273 0.11 -3.00 -12.61
C SER A 273 -1.18 -3.59 -13.17
N ILE A 274 -2.30 -2.86 -13.06
CA ILE A 274 -3.57 -3.29 -13.66
C ILE A 274 -3.53 -3.34 -15.19
N GLU A 275 -2.63 -2.56 -15.81
CA GLU A 275 -2.46 -2.54 -17.27
C GLU A 275 -1.89 -3.88 -17.78
N GLU A 276 -1.04 -4.55 -16.99
CA GLU A 276 -0.43 -5.83 -17.37
C GLU A 276 -1.46 -6.96 -17.50
N LEU A 277 -2.58 -6.87 -16.78
CA LEU A 277 -3.70 -7.82 -16.93
C LEU A 277 -4.29 -7.78 -18.34
N SER A 278 -4.32 -6.59 -18.95
CA SER A 278 -4.88 -6.44 -20.30
C SER A 278 -3.98 -7.05 -21.37
N SER A 279 -2.67 -7.00 -21.18
CA SER A 279 -1.69 -7.62 -22.09
C SER A 279 -1.63 -9.15 -21.96
N GLU A 280 -1.84 -9.72 -20.77
CA GLU A 280 -1.83 -11.19 -20.60
C GLU A 280 -3.10 -11.85 -21.18
N SER A 281 -4.21 -11.12 -21.18
CA SER A 281 -5.51 -11.61 -21.68
C SER A 281 -5.51 -11.94 -23.17
N SER A 282 -4.55 -11.44 -23.96
CA SER A 282 -4.47 -11.75 -25.39
C SER A 282 -3.84 -13.12 -25.68
N ASN A 283 -3.20 -13.78 -24.69
CA ASN A 283 -2.44 -15.00 -24.94
C ASN A 283 -2.83 -16.22 -24.08
N LYS A 284 -3.76 -16.08 -23.12
CA LYS A 284 -4.32 -17.22 -22.37
C LYS A 284 -5.71 -16.85 -21.86
N GLU A 285 -6.75 -17.34 -22.54
CA GLU A 285 -8.08 -17.47 -21.96
C GLU A 285 -7.95 -18.26 -20.65
N TRP A 286 -8.12 -17.60 -19.52
CA TRP A 286 -8.52 -18.30 -18.30
C TRP A 286 -9.86 -18.97 -18.60
N PRO A 287 -10.09 -20.24 -18.23
CA PRO A 287 -11.42 -20.82 -18.37
C PRO A 287 -12.37 -19.93 -17.58
N ALA A 288 -13.28 -19.27 -18.29
CA ALA A 288 -14.36 -18.51 -17.69
C ALA A 288 -15.10 -19.48 -16.77
N GLN A 289 -14.82 -19.42 -15.46
CA GLN A 289 -15.66 -20.06 -14.48
C GLN A 289 -16.99 -19.31 -14.52
N SER A 290 -17.91 -19.89 -15.29
CA SER A 290 -19.31 -19.50 -15.43
C SER A 290 -20.02 -19.64 -14.08
N TRP A 291 -19.91 -18.61 -13.24
CA TRP A 291 -20.61 -18.54 -11.96
C TRP A 291 -21.48 -17.29 -11.95
N TRP A 292 -22.45 -17.26 -12.86
CA TRP A 292 -23.69 -16.53 -12.62
C TRP A 292 -24.73 -17.55 -12.17
N ASN A 293 -24.79 -17.83 -10.86
CA ASN A 293 -26.02 -18.31 -10.24
C ASN A 293 -26.55 -17.18 -9.37
N PRO A 294 -27.68 -16.55 -9.71
CA PRO A 294 -28.28 -15.56 -8.84
C PRO A 294 -28.82 -16.25 -7.58
N PHE A 295 -28.45 -15.68 -6.44
CA PHE A 295 -29.00 -15.98 -5.12
C PHE A 295 -30.52 -16.12 -5.18
N SER A 296 -31.05 -17.31 -4.84
CA SER A 296 -32.43 -17.46 -4.38
C SER A 296 -32.44 -17.37 -2.85
N TRP A 297 -33.14 -16.38 -2.32
CA TRP A 297 -33.46 -16.32 -0.90
C TRP A 297 -34.62 -17.30 -0.63
N ARG A 298 -34.46 -18.17 0.37
CA ARG A 298 -35.56 -18.84 1.08
C ARG A 298 -35.32 -18.73 2.57
#